data_AF-A0A3M0X0L3-F1
#
_entry.id   AF-A0A3M0X0L3-F1
#
_cell.length_a   1.000
_cell.length_b   1.000
_cell.length_c   1.000
_cell.angle_alpha   90.00
_cell.angle_beta   90.00
_cell.angle_gamma   90.00
#
_symmetry.space_group_name_H-M   'P 1'
#
loop_
_entity.id
_entity.type
_entity.pdbx_description
1 polymer ?
#
loop_
_entity_poly.entity_id
_entity_poly.type
_entity_poly.pdbx_seq_one_letter_code
_entity_poly.pdbx_strand_id
1 'polypeptide(L)'
;MAIVVKNPIVEMDGDEMARIIWHMIKDNLILPYLDLKLIYFDLAIKHRDETDDTVTVEAAEAIKHYGVGVKCATITPNEERVKEYNLKKQWSSPNATIRSILDGTVFRRPITVSNIPPAVRSWKKPITIGRHAYGDIYKSSEILVTKPGRVELVYVKEGGEEVRLKVHEFVGPGVVMAMHNIEGSIRSFAKSCIRYALDNKVDIWFGTKDTISKKYHGRFRDLFGEEIEKSREKLNEKNISYRYFLIDDAVAQVIKSEGGMLWACMNYDGDVMSDMVATGFGSLGLMTSVLISPDGYYEFEAAHGTVVRHYREYLKG
;
A
#
# COMPACT_ATOMS: atom_id res chain seq x y z
N MET A 1 35.38 3.04 13.18
CA MET A 1 34.43 4.08 13.65
C MET A 1 33.08 3.75 13.05
N ALA A 2 32.01 3.72 13.86
CA ALA A 2 30.66 3.53 13.35
C ALA A 2 30.28 4.69 12.43
N ILE A 3 29.41 4.43 11.44
CA ILE A 3 28.90 5.46 10.53
C ILE A 3 27.89 6.30 11.31
N VAL A 4 28.15 7.61 11.41
CA VAL A 4 27.27 8.54 12.14
C VAL A 4 26.06 8.90 11.28
N VAL A 5 24.85 8.65 11.79
CA VAL A 5 23.60 9.05 11.12
C VAL A 5 23.10 10.36 11.72
N LYS A 6 23.05 11.42 10.90
CA LYS A 6 22.77 12.79 11.37
C LYS A 6 21.39 12.95 12.03
N ASN A 7 20.35 12.39 11.41
CA ASN A 7 18.96 12.53 11.86
C ASN A 7 18.45 11.17 12.35
N PRO A 8 17.56 11.15 13.35
CA PRO A 8 17.00 9.91 13.84
C PRO A 8 16.02 9.27 12.84
N ILE A 9 15.78 7.97 13.00
CA ILE A 9 14.78 7.21 12.25
C ILE A 9 13.68 6.77 13.22
N VAL A 10 12.42 6.85 12.79
CA VAL A 10 11.29 6.30 13.55
C VAL A 10 11.28 4.79 13.38
N GLU A 11 11.41 4.06 14.47
CA GLU A 11 11.37 2.60 14.50
C GLU A 11 10.01 2.14 15.02
N MET A 12 9.30 1.34 14.25
CA MET A 12 8.04 0.72 14.68
C MET A 12 8.23 -0.80 14.78
N ASP A 13 8.29 -1.30 16.01
CA ASP A 13 8.40 -2.74 16.27
C ASP A 13 7.09 -3.47 15.97
N GLY A 14 7.13 -4.79 15.88
CA GLY A 14 6.02 -5.59 15.39
C GLY A 14 5.76 -6.86 16.18
N ASP A 15 5.23 -7.87 15.49
CA ASP A 15 4.67 -9.08 16.09
C ASP A 15 5.35 -10.37 15.59
N GLU A 16 5.23 -11.43 16.41
CA GLU A 16 5.55 -12.83 16.08
C GLU A 16 6.99 -13.02 15.52
N MET A 17 7.16 -13.79 14.43
CA MET A 17 8.50 -14.13 13.93
C MET A 17 9.20 -12.90 13.34
N ALA A 18 8.43 -11.98 12.76
CA ALA A 18 8.98 -10.73 12.23
C ALA A 18 9.67 -9.94 13.35
N ARG A 19 9.07 -9.85 14.55
CA ARG A 19 9.67 -9.20 15.72
C ARG A 19 10.99 -9.83 16.13
N ILE A 20 11.06 -11.16 16.19
CA ILE A 20 12.31 -11.87 16.54
C ILE A 20 13.41 -11.54 15.55
N ILE A 21 13.12 -11.66 14.26
CA ILE A 21 14.07 -11.37 13.18
C ILE A 21 14.47 -9.89 13.19
N TRP A 22 13.54 -8.99 13.52
CA TRP A 22 13.78 -7.56 13.62
C TRP A 22 14.89 -7.24 14.63
N HIS A 23 14.80 -7.78 15.84
CA HIS A 23 15.86 -7.64 16.85
C HIS A 23 17.19 -8.24 16.37
N MET A 24 17.17 -9.45 15.78
CA MET A 24 18.37 -10.08 15.24
C MET A 24 19.05 -9.22 14.15
N ILE A 25 18.28 -8.60 13.26
CA ILE A 25 18.81 -7.70 12.23
C ILE A 25 19.45 -6.48 12.88
N LYS A 26 18.76 -5.82 13.82
CA LYS A 26 19.31 -4.64 14.50
C LYS A 26 20.64 -4.95 15.18
N ASP A 27 20.67 -6.02 15.97
CA ASP A 27 21.81 -6.35 16.83
C ASP A 27 23.02 -6.84 16.02
N ASN A 28 22.79 -7.57 14.92
CA ASN A 28 23.89 -8.19 14.16
C ASN A 28 24.32 -7.37 12.93
N LEU A 29 23.40 -6.60 12.33
CA LEU A 29 23.61 -6.01 11.00
C LEU A 29 23.52 -4.48 10.98
N ILE A 30 22.96 -3.84 12.02
CA ILE A 30 22.73 -2.38 12.03
C ILE A 30 23.55 -1.69 13.13
N LEU A 31 23.24 -1.96 14.40
CA LEU A 31 23.80 -1.26 15.56
C LEU A 31 25.32 -1.42 15.72
N PRO A 32 25.97 -2.55 15.34
CA PRO A 32 27.43 -2.64 15.38
C PRO A 32 28.14 -1.69 14.41
N TYR A 33 27.45 -1.20 13.38
CA TYR A 33 28.04 -0.46 12.28
C TYR A 33 27.56 1.00 12.20
N LEU A 34 26.42 1.34 12.80
CA LEU A 34 25.82 2.66 12.76
C LEU A 34 25.68 3.28 14.16
N ASP A 35 26.14 4.52 14.32
CA ASP A 35 25.70 5.39 15.41
C ASP A 35 24.38 6.05 14.97
N LEU A 36 23.28 5.35 15.28
CA LEU A 36 21.92 5.64 14.81
C LEU A 36 20.99 5.85 15.99
N LYS A 37 20.36 7.03 16.05
CA LYS A 37 19.27 7.31 16.99
C LYS A 37 17.94 6.79 16.46
N LEU A 38 17.31 5.89 17.21
CA LEU A 38 16.00 5.34 16.90
C LEU A 38 14.93 5.98 17.79
N ILE A 39 13.86 6.52 17.19
CA ILE A 39 12.66 6.95 17.90
C ILE A 39 11.71 5.75 17.90
N TYR A 40 11.74 5.00 18.99
CA TYR A 40 11.12 3.68 19.07
C TYR A 40 9.64 3.75 19.48
N PHE A 41 8.80 3.01 18.76
CA PHE A 41 7.39 2.76 19.07
C PHE A 41 7.12 1.25 18.97
N ASP A 42 6.51 0.67 20.01
CA ASP A 42 6.14 -0.74 20.00
C ASP A 42 4.73 -0.93 19.40
N LEU A 43 4.63 -1.40 18.16
CA LEU A 43 3.32 -1.66 17.54
C LEU A 43 2.86 -3.11 17.70
N ALA A 44 3.46 -3.90 18.60
CA ALA A 44 2.93 -5.22 18.90
C ALA A 44 1.49 -5.15 19.40
N ILE A 45 0.75 -6.21 19.11
CA ILE A 45 -0.68 -6.32 19.36
C ILE A 45 -1.05 -6.06 20.83
N LYS A 46 -0.21 -6.48 21.78
CA LYS A 46 -0.44 -6.23 23.21
C LYS A 46 -0.29 -4.76 23.58
N HIS A 47 0.78 -4.10 23.11
CA HIS A 47 0.99 -2.69 23.44
C HIS A 47 -0.06 -1.81 22.76
N ARG A 48 -0.44 -2.12 21.51
CA ARG A 48 -1.58 -1.46 20.88
C ARG A 48 -2.88 -1.66 21.65
N ASP A 49 -3.14 -2.85 22.18
CA ASP A 49 -4.33 -3.08 23.00
C ASP A 49 -4.28 -2.29 24.32
N GLU A 50 -3.12 -2.22 24.97
CA GLU A 50 -2.89 -1.44 26.20
C GLU A 50 -3.16 0.05 25.98
N THR A 51 -2.63 0.63 24.89
CA THR A 51 -2.75 2.07 24.59
C THR A 51 -4.02 2.43 23.83
N ASP A 52 -4.98 1.52 23.69
CA ASP A 52 -6.17 1.73 22.86
C ASP A 52 -5.85 2.18 21.41
N ASP A 53 -4.77 1.64 20.86
CA ASP A 53 -4.19 1.89 19.53
C ASP A 53 -3.65 3.33 19.30
N THR A 54 -3.53 4.16 20.35
CA THR A 54 -2.94 5.51 20.22
C THR A 54 -1.47 5.48 19.80
N VAL A 55 -0.70 4.48 20.24
CA VAL A 55 0.72 4.32 19.86
C VAL A 55 0.92 4.23 18.34
N THR A 56 -0.04 3.66 17.62
CA THR A 56 -0.02 3.59 16.14
C THR A 56 -0.14 4.98 15.51
N VAL A 57 -0.99 5.84 16.07
CA VAL A 57 -1.17 7.22 15.61
C VAL A 57 0.06 8.06 15.94
N GLU A 58 0.59 7.90 17.16
CA GLU A 58 1.80 8.59 17.61
C GLU A 58 3.01 8.26 16.74
N ALA A 59 3.18 6.98 16.37
CA ALA A 59 4.23 6.55 15.46
C ALA A 59 4.09 7.21 14.07
N ALA A 60 2.87 7.31 13.53
CA ALA A 60 2.63 7.96 12.24
C ALA A 60 2.93 9.48 12.28
N GLU A 61 2.56 10.17 13.36
CA GLU A 61 2.89 11.58 13.54
C GLU A 61 4.40 11.80 13.76
N ALA A 62 5.09 10.86 14.41
CA ALA A 62 6.55 10.90 14.50
C ALA A 62 7.21 10.78 13.11
N ILE A 63 6.68 9.96 12.21
CA ILE A 63 7.18 9.90 10.81
C ILE A 63 7.02 11.24 10.12
N LYS A 64 5.89 11.95 10.33
CA LYS A 64 5.71 13.30 9.76
C LYS A 64 6.73 14.29 10.34
N HIS A 65 7.09 14.15 11.61
CA HIS A 65 8.08 15.02 12.25
C HIS A 65 9.53 14.74 11.80
N TYR A 66 9.93 13.46 11.71
CA TYR A 66 11.31 13.06 11.43
C TYR A 66 11.57 12.68 9.97
N GLY A 67 10.52 12.51 9.17
CA GLY A 67 10.55 12.28 7.73
C GLY A 67 10.67 10.81 7.31
N VAL A 68 11.31 9.95 8.11
CA VAL A 68 11.58 8.55 7.75
C VAL A 68 11.21 7.59 8.89
N GLY A 69 10.39 6.60 8.55
CA GLY A 69 10.04 5.47 9.41
C GLY A 69 10.50 4.13 8.84
N VAL A 70 10.74 3.17 9.71
CA VAL A 70 10.97 1.77 9.36
C VAL A 70 10.09 0.88 10.26
N LYS A 71 9.32 -0.01 9.65
CA LYS A 71 8.24 -0.74 10.30
C LYS A 71 8.39 -2.25 10.17
N CYS A 72 8.29 -2.93 11.31
CA CYS A 72 8.14 -4.38 11.38
C CYS A 72 6.68 -4.81 11.09
N ALA A 73 6.50 -6.04 10.60
CA ALA A 73 5.17 -6.58 10.34
C ALA A 73 4.35 -6.71 11.64
N THR A 74 3.06 -6.37 11.56
CA THR A 74 2.13 -6.31 12.71
C THR A 74 0.87 -7.12 12.45
N ILE A 75 0.27 -7.67 13.50
CA ILE A 75 -1.02 -8.39 13.43
C ILE A 75 -2.15 -7.41 13.13
N THR A 76 -3.05 -7.76 12.21
CA THR A 76 -4.38 -7.15 12.14
C THR A 76 -5.37 -8.15 12.74
N PRO A 77 -5.93 -7.92 13.94
CA PRO A 77 -6.65 -8.95 14.68
C PRO A 77 -8.04 -9.23 14.10
N ASN A 78 -8.31 -10.49 13.80
CA ASN A 78 -9.65 -11.03 13.58
C ASN A 78 -10.21 -11.60 14.90
N GLU A 79 -11.41 -12.18 14.88
CA GLU A 79 -12.03 -12.80 16.06
C GLU A 79 -11.16 -13.88 16.73
N GLU A 80 -10.39 -14.65 15.96
CA GLU A 80 -9.47 -15.66 16.48
C GLU A 80 -8.33 -15.00 17.26
N ARG A 81 -7.71 -13.96 16.69
CA ARG A 81 -6.62 -13.22 17.34
C ARG A 81 -7.09 -12.48 18.60
N VAL A 82 -8.32 -11.96 18.59
CA VAL A 82 -8.92 -11.36 19.80
C VAL A 82 -8.96 -12.36 20.95
N LYS A 83 -9.35 -13.61 20.68
CA LYS A 83 -9.35 -14.68 21.69
C LYS A 83 -7.94 -15.11 22.07
N GLU A 84 -7.05 -15.29 21.09
CA GLU A 84 -5.67 -15.74 21.30
C GLU A 84 -4.87 -14.79 22.21
N TYR A 85 -5.03 -13.49 22.03
CA TYR A 85 -4.30 -12.47 22.78
C TYR A 85 -5.12 -11.78 23.88
N ASN A 86 -6.38 -12.19 24.07
CA ASN A 86 -7.33 -11.58 25.02
C ASN A 86 -7.47 -10.06 24.83
N LEU A 87 -7.74 -9.64 23.59
CA LEU A 87 -7.80 -8.24 23.19
C LEU A 87 -9.15 -7.61 23.56
N LYS A 88 -9.15 -6.29 23.82
CA LYS A 88 -10.36 -5.49 24.06
C LYS A 88 -11.32 -5.53 22.88
N LYS A 89 -10.79 -5.47 21.64
CA LYS A 89 -11.58 -5.51 20.39
C LYS A 89 -10.72 -5.88 19.18
N GLN A 90 -11.37 -6.02 18.02
CA GLN A 90 -10.72 -6.12 16.73
C GLN A 90 -10.17 -4.74 16.32
N TRP A 91 -8.93 -4.44 16.72
CA TRP A 91 -8.25 -3.21 16.33
C TRP A 91 -8.06 -3.09 14.82
N SER A 92 -8.05 -1.85 14.33
CA SER A 92 -7.74 -1.55 12.94
C SER A 92 -6.31 -1.98 12.57
N SER A 93 -6.05 -2.16 11.28
CA SER A 93 -4.71 -2.47 10.79
C SER A 93 -3.77 -1.27 11.02
N PRO A 94 -2.61 -1.44 11.68
CA PRO A 94 -1.64 -0.36 11.83
C PRO A 94 -1.19 0.22 10.49
N ASN A 95 -1.02 -0.65 9.49
CA ASN A 95 -0.68 -0.26 8.14
C ASN A 95 -1.74 0.68 7.54
N ALA A 96 -3.03 0.38 7.72
CA ALA A 96 -4.11 1.23 7.21
C ALA A 96 -4.14 2.59 7.93
N THR A 97 -3.95 2.60 9.24
CA THR A 97 -3.89 3.83 10.05
C THR A 97 -2.72 4.71 9.62
N ILE A 98 -1.50 4.18 9.58
CA ILE A 98 -0.29 4.91 9.18
C ILE A 98 -0.43 5.44 7.75
N ARG A 99 -0.87 4.61 6.80
CA ARG A 99 -1.07 5.02 5.40
C ARG A 99 -2.11 6.14 5.27
N SER A 100 -3.18 6.08 6.05
CA SER A 100 -4.21 7.13 6.05
C SER A 100 -3.70 8.45 6.63
N ILE A 101 -2.82 8.41 7.64
CA ILE A 101 -2.24 9.62 8.26
C ILE A 101 -1.17 10.24 7.35
N LEU A 102 -0.39 9.41 6.66
CA LEU A 102 0.67 9.86 5.75
C LEU A 102 0.19 10.19 4.34
N ASP A 103 -1.06 9.83 3.99
CA ASP A 103 -1.66 9.93 2.64
C ASP A 103 -0.75 9.36 1.53
N GLY A 104 -0.08 8.24 1.84
CA GLY A 104 1.00 7.72 1.01
C GLY A 104 0.59 6.65 0.00
N THR A 105 1.42 6.51 -1.04
CA THR A 105 1.36 5.41 -2.02
C THR A 105 2.37 4.34 -1.66
N VAL A 106 1.97 3.07 -1.69
CA VAL A 106 2.88 1.96 -1.38
C VAL A 106 3.57 1.50 -2.67
N PHE A 107 4.89 1.55 -2.69
CA PHE A 107 5.73 1.06 -3.77
C PHE A 107 6.34 -0.28 -3.39
N ARG A 108 6.00 -1.32 -4.15
CA ARG A 108 6.57 -2.66 -3.99
C ARG A 108 7.50 -2.96 -5.13
N ARG A 109 8.74 -3.35 -4.81
CA ARG A 109 9.79 -3.65 -5.80
C ARG A 109 10.49 -4.97 -5.48
N PRO A 110 10.61 -5.89 -6.44
CA PRO A 110 11.26 -7.17 -6.20
C PRO A 110 12.78 -6.99 -6.03
N ILE A 111 13.33 -7.75 -5.09
CA ILE A 111 14.76 -7.98 -4.89
C ILE A 111 15.16 -9.11 -5.84
N THR A 112 15.94 -8.78 -6.86
CA THR A 112 16.38 -9.75 -7.87
C THR A 112 17.72 -10.36 -7.50
N VAL A 113 17.84 -11.69 -7.64
CA VAL A 113 19.07 -12.44 -7.38
C VAL A 113 19.40 -13.27 -8.62
N SER A 114 20.65 -13.27 -9.07
CA SER A 114 21.03 -13.86 -10.38
C SER A 114 20.73 -15.35 -10.52
N ASN A 115 20.72 -16.10 -9.41
CA ASN A 115 20.40 -17.54 -9.37
C ASN A 115 18.92 -17.84 -9.06
N ILE A 116 18.07 -16.83 -8.92
CA ILE A 116 16.62 -16.95 -8.76
C ILE A 116 15.96 -16.23 -9.94
N PRO A 117 15.82 -16.88 -11.10
CA PRO A 117 15.24 -16.26 -12.28
C PRO A 117 13.72 -16.04 -12.10
N PRO A 118 13.14 -14.97 -12.69
CA PRO A 118 11.70 -14.78 -12.70
C PRO A 118 10.97 -15.94 -13.41
N ALA A 119 9.77 -16.27 -12.93
CA ALA A 119 8.88 -17.25 -13.55
C ALA A 119 8.39 -16.79 -14.93
N VAL A 120 8.23 -15.48 -15.12
CA VAL A 120 7.86 -14.88 -16.41
C VAL A 120 9.12 -14.62 -17.22
N ARG A 121 9.30 -15.38 -18.30
CA ARG A 121 10.57 -15.45 -19.06
C ARG A 121 11.06 -14.12 -19.64
N SER A 122 10.14 -13.25 -20.03
CA SER A 122 10.41 -11.93 -20.61
C SER A 122 10.97 -10.96 -19.57
N TRP A 123 10.66 -11.12 -18.28
CA TRP A 123 11.10 -10.18 -17.24
C TRP A 123 12.60 -10.27 -16.99
N LYS A 124 13.29 -9.15 -17.24
CA LYS A 124 14.74 -8.97 -17.04
C LYS A 124 15.06 -7.87 -16.04
N LYS A 125 14.16 -6.89 -15.88
CA LYS A 125 14.29 -5.75 -14.98
C LYS A 125 13.15 -5.78 -13.95
N PRO A 126 13.38 -5.33 -12.71
CA PRO A 126 12.34 -5.32 -11.68
C PRO A 126 11.15 -4.46 -12.11
N ILE A 127 9.95 -4.93 -11.81
CA ILE A 127 8.70 -4.18 -12.02
C ILE A 127 8.31 -3.61 -10.66
N THR A 128 8.20 -2.29 -10.56
CA THR A 128 7.71 -1.65 -9.33
C THR A 128 6.20 -1.52 -9.42
N ILE A 129 5.47 -1.96 -8.40
CA ILE A 129 4.03 -1.68 -8.27
C ILE A 129 3.84 -0.48 -7.36
N GLY A 130 3.22 0.58 -7.86
CA GLY A 130 2.75 1.71 -7.04
C GLY A 130 1.27 1.57 -6.75
N ARG A 131 0.91 1.16 -5.53
CA ARG A 131 -0.48 0.94 -5.10
C ARG A 131 -1.05 2.19 -4.44
N HIS A 132 -2.17 2.69 -4.97
CA HIS A 132 -2.97 3.74 -4.30
C HIS A 132 -3.63 3.17 -3.04
N ALA A 133 -3.09 3.45 -1.86
CA ALA A 133 -3.51 2.80 -0.62
C ALA A 133 -4.69 3.47 0.11
N TYR A 134 -5.66 4.04 -0.62
CA TYR A 134 -6.84 4.70 -0.06
C TYR A 134 -8.13 4.33 -0.80
N GLY A 135 -9.24 4.27 -0.08
CA GLY A 135 -10.59 4.19 -0.65
C GLY A 135 -10.91 2.87 -1.36
N ASP A 136 -11.78 2.96 -2.36
CA ASP A 136 -12.28 1.84 -3.17
C ASP A 136 -12.92 0.76 -2.28
N ILE A 137 -12.78 -0.52 -2.65
CA ILE A 137 -13.34 -1.66 -1.93
C ILE A 137 -12.86 -1.74 -0.47
N TYR A 138 -11.71 -1.14 -0.13
CA TYR A 138 -11.16 -1.15 1.23
C TYR A 138 -11.87 -0.18 2.18
N LYS A 139 -12.75 0.69 1.66
CA LYS A 139 -13.66 1.54 2.44
C LYS A 139 -15.07 1.47 1.86
N SER A 140 -15.50 0.27 1.46
CA SER A 140 -16.85 0.04 0.95
C SER A 140 -17.87 -0.11 2.08
N SER A 141 -19.14 -0.04 1.71
CA SER A 141 -20.27 -0.48 2.53
C SER A 141 -21.08 -1.49 1.73
N GLU A 142 -21.53 -2.53 2.41
CA GLU A 142 -22.15 -3.70 1.76
C GLU A 142 -23.46 -4.07 2.43
N ILE A 143 -24.41 -4.57 1.64
CA ILE A 143 -25.67 -5.12 2.15
C ILE A 143 -26.01 -6.43 1.45
N LEU A 144 -26.63 -7.34 2.21
CA LEU A 144 -27.29 -8.51 1.66
C LEU A 144 -28.74 -8.17 1.35
N VAL A 145 -29.14 -8.33 0.10
CA VAL A 145 -30.53 -8.20 -0.34
C VAL A 145 -31.19 -9.57 -0.23
N THR A 146 -32.17 -9.73 0.66
CA THR A 146 -32.80 -11.03 0.93
C THR A 146 -34.17 -11.21 0.27
N LYS A 147 -34.78 -10.11 -0.21
CA LYS A 147 -36.12 -10.08 -0.81
C LYS A 147 -36.16 -9.07 -1.97
N PRO A 148 -37.16 -9.15 -2.87
CA PRO A 148 -37.33 -8.17 -3.94
C PRO A 148 -37.39 -6.72 -3.42
N GLY A 149 -36.78 -5.78 -4.14
CA GLY A 149 -36.71 -4.38 -3.74
C GLY A 149 -35.78 -3.53 -4.61
N ARG A 150 -35.83 -2.21 -4.43
CA ARG A 150 -34.96 -1.26 -5.15
C ARG A 150 -33.80 -0.82 -4.26
N VAL A 151 -32.60 -0.74 -4.85
CA VAL A 151 -31.43 -0.15 -4.20
C VAL A 151 -30.97 1.07 -4.98
N GLU A 152 -30.69 2.15 -4.25
CA GLU A 152 -30.25 3.43 -4.78
C GLU A 152 -28.95 3.88 -4.10
N LEU A 153 -28.13 4.63 -4.84
CA LEU A 153 -27.04 5.42 -4.29
C LEU A 153 -27.55 6.85 -4.10
N VAL A 154 -27.53 7.33 -2.86
CA VAL A 154 -28.01 8.66 -2.49
C VAL A 154 -26.84 9.52 -2.04
N TYR A 155 -26.67 10.69 -2.63
CA TYR A 155 -25.73 11.72 -2.20
C TYR A 155 -26.49 12.96 -1.75
N VAL A 156 -26.39 13.29 -0.47
CA VAL A 156 -27.02 14.46 0.13
C VAL A 156 -25.99 15.58 0.18
N LYS A 157 -26.23 16.66 -0.59
CA LYS A 157 -25.35 17.84 -0.57
C LYS A 157 -25.63 18.66 0.69
N GLU A 158 -24.59 19.19 1.31
CA GLU A 158 -24.75 20.16 2.39
C GLU A 158 -25.50 21.39 1.87
N GLY A 159 -26.66 21.68 2.47
CA GLY A 159 -27.53 22.80 2.08
C GLY A 159 -28.12 22.71 0.67
N GLY A 160 -28.11 21.54 0.01
CA GLY A 160 -28.51 21.39 -1.39
C GLY A 160 -29.41 20.19 -1.68
N GLU A 161 -29.71 19.99 -2.97
CA GLU A 161 -30.56 18.89 -3.43
C GLU A 161 -29.87 17.52 -3.32
N GLU A 162 -30.67 16.51 -2.97
CA GLU A 162 -30.26 15.10 -3.00
C GLU A 162 -30.08 14.62 -4.45
N VAL A 163 -29.00 13.88 -4.69
CA VAL A 163 -28.81 13.13 -5.94
C VAL A 163 -29.11 11.67 -5.66
N ARG A 164 -30.10 11.10 -6.36
CA ARG A 164 -30.48 9.69 -6.27
C ARG A 164 -30.20 8.97 -7.58
N LEU A 165 -29.41 7.90 -7.51
CA LEU A 165 -29.07 7.07 -8.66
C LEU A 165 -29.55 5.64 -8.39
N LYS A 166 -30.38 5.11 -9.28
CA LYS A 166 -30.77 3.69 -9.20
C LYS A 166 -29.54 2.82 -9.42
N VAL A 167 -29.24 1.96 -8.45
CA VAL A 167 -28.20 0.92 -8.59
C VAL A 167 -28.82 -0.28 -9.30
N HIS A 168 -29.88 -0.86 -8.73
CA HIS A 168 -30.56 -2.00 -9.30
C HIS A 168 -31.97 -2.17 -8.71
N GLU A 169 -32.80 -2.94 -9.40
CA GLU A 169 -34.13 -3.38 -8.95
C GLU A 169 -34.13 -4.90 -8.86
N PHE A 170 -34.10 -5.40 -7.63
CA PHE A 170 -33.99 -6.82 -7.33
C PHE A 170 -35.37 -7.49 -7.39
N VAL A 171 -35.44 -8.60 -8.13
CA VAL A 171 -36.58 -9.52 -8.12
C VAL A 171 -36.36 -10.75 -7.22
N GLY A 172 -35.19 -10.83 -6.57
CA GLY A 172 -34.78 -11.94 -5.71
C GLY A 172 -33.51 -11.58 -4.92
N PRO A 173 -32.92 -12.55 -4.19
CA PRO A 173 -31.74 -12.29 -3.34
C PRO A 173 -30.51 -11.85 -4.13
N GLY A 174 -29.64 -11.06 -3.49
CA GLY A 174 -28.38 -10.58 -4.07
C GLY A 174 -27.53 -9.81 -3.07
N VAL A 175 -26.50 -9.12 -3.58
CA VAL A 175 -25.61 -8.28 -2.78
C VAL A 175 -25.40 -6.92 -3.45
N VAL A 176 -25.19 -5.89 -2.64
CA VAL A 176 -24.84 -4.54 -3.13
C VAL A 176 -23.64 -4.02 -2.36
N MET A 177 -22.75 -3.32 -3.08
CA MET A 177 -21.62 -2.60 -2.54
C MET A 177 -21.63 -1.15 -3.03
N ALA A 178 -21.29 -0.21 -2.16
CA ALA A 178 -20.94 1.16 -2.52
C ALA A 178 -19.53 1.46 -2.03
N MET A 179 -18.74 2.16 -2.84
CA MET A 179 -17.36 2.56 -2.50
C MET A 179 -17.08 3.99 -2.93
N HIS A 180 -16.04 4.59 -2.36
CA HIS A 180 -15.70 5.99 -2.63
C HIS A 180 -14.18 6.19 -2.70
N ASN A 181 -13.80 7.28 -3.35
CA ASN A 181 -12.46 7.81 -3.31
C ASN A 181 -12.53 9.34 -3.34
N ILE A 182 -11.42 10.02 -3.07
CA ILE A 182 -11.37 11.48 -2.97
C ILE A 182 -10.29 12.04 -3.90
N GLU A 183 -10.58 13.18 -4.52
CA GLU A 183 -9.66 13.82 -5.47
C GLU A 183 -8.28 14.10 -4.86
N GLY A 184 -8.24 14.57 -3.61
CA GLY A 184 -6.98 14.85 -2.91
C GLY A 184 -6.07 13.62 -2.92
N SER A 185 -6.58 12.47 -2.49
CA SER A 185 -5.80 11.23 -2.43
C SER A 185 -5.40 10.70 -3.81
N ILE A 186 -6.24 10.83 -4.84
CA ILE A 186 -5.90 10.44 -6.22
C ILE A 186 -4.76 11.31 -6.77
N ARG A 187 -4.79 12.63 -6.50
CA ARG A 187 -3.70 13.54 -6.88
C ARG A 187 -2.41 13.23 -6.09
N SER A 188 -2.52 12.96 -4.78
CA SER A 188 -1.39 12.52 -3.94
C SER A 188 -0.75 11.25 -4.49
N PHE A 189 -1.57 10.30 -4.94
CA PHE A 189 -1.11 9.09 -5.61
C PHE A 189 -0.32 9.38 -6.88
N ALA A 190 -0.88 10.17 -7.80
CA ALA A 190 -0.20 10.53 -9.05
C ALA A 190 1.14 11.25 -8.79
N LYS A 191 1.15 12.21 -7.86
CA LYS A 191 2.38 12.93 -7.44
C LYS A 191 3.43 11.99 -6.85
N SER A 192 3.01 11.04 -6.00
CA SER A 192 3.92 10.05 -5.42
C SER A 192 4.53 9.15 -6.50
N CYS A 193 3.73 8.71 -7.47
CA CYS A 193 4.22 7.94 -8.61
C CYS A 193 5.22 8.72 -9.47
N ILE A 194 4.93 9.98 -9.77
CA ILE A 194 5.83 10.87 -10.51
C ILE A 194 7.16 11.06 -9.77
N ARG A 195 7.10 11.31 -8.45
CA ARG A 195 8.30 11.44 -7.62
C ARG A 195 9.14 10.17 -7.65
N TYR A 196 8.52 9.02 -7.40
CA TYR A 196 9.23 7.73 -7.46
C TYR A 196 9.91 7.50 -8.80
N ALA A 197 9.20 7.79 -9.90
CA ALA A 197 9.72 7.64 -11.25
C ALA A 197 10.91 8.57 -11.51
N LEU A 198 10.84 9.84 -11.09
CA LEU A 198 11.94 10.81 -11.22
C LEU A 198 13.18 10.40 -10.41
N ASP A 199 12.98 9.84 -9.22
CA ASP A 199 14.07 9.40 -8.34
C ASP A 199 14.75 8.14 -8.89
N ASN A 200 13.95 7.20 -9.44
CA ASN A 200 14.44 5.91 -9.91
C ASN A 200 14.72 5.86 -11.43
N LYS A 201 14.39 6.92 -12.16
CA LYS A 201 14.52 7.02 -13.63
C LYS A 201 13.82 5.86 -14.37
N VAL A 202 12.55 5.61 -14.02
CA VAL A 202 11.73 4.55 -14.63
C VAL A 202 10.47 5.13 -15.25
N ASP A 203 10.01 4.52 -16.34
CA ASP A 203 8.74 4.86 -16.99
C ASP A 203 7.53 4.62 -16.06
N ILE A 204 6.46 5.38 -16.29
CA ILE A 204 5.21 5.27 -15.52
C ILE A 204 4.13 4.65 -16.40
N TRP A 205 3.58 3.53 -15.97
CA TRP A 205 2.43 2.87 -16.58
C TRP A 205 1.26 2.98 -15.62
N PHE A 206 0.12 3.47 -16.09
CA PHE A 206 -1.12 3.51 -15.31
C PHE A 206 -2.27 2.95 -16.15
N GLY A 207 -3.16 2.18 -15.53
CA GLY A 207 -4.31 1.67 -16.25
C GLY A 207 -5.54 1.53 -15.38
N THR A 208 -6.71 1.78 -15.97
CA THR A 208 -8.01 1.60 -15.34
C THR A 208 -9.00 0.99 -16.32
N LYS A 209 -10.25 0.82 -15.91
CA LYS A 209 -11.35 0.39 -16.81
C LYS A 209 -12.33 1.53 -17.12
N ASP A 210 -11.83 2.69 -17.53
CA ASP A 210 -12.61 3.93 -17.74
C ASP A 210 -13.66 3.85 -18.86
N THR A 211 -13.49 2.93 -19.84
CA THR A 211 -14.52 2.66 -20.86
C THR A 211 -15.82 2.12 -20.26
N ILE A 212 -15.73 1.39 -19.13
CA ILE A 212 -16.87 0.86 -18.38
C ILE A 212 -17.23 1.80 -17.23
N SER A 213 -16.24 2.16 -16.40
CA SER A 213 -16.40 3.04 -15.25
C SER A 213 -16.13 4.50 -15.63
N LYS A 214 -17.05 5.06 -16.43
CA LYS A 214 -16.88 6.37 -17.09
C LYS A 214 -16.66 7.53 -16.12
N LYS A 215 -17.30 7.49 -14.93
CA LYS A 215 -17.17 8.55 -13.92
C LYS A 215 -16.09 8.24 -12.90
N TYR A 216 -16.08 7.04 -12.33
CA TYR A 216 -15.17 6.71 -11.22
C TYR A 216 -13.75 6.45 -11.74
N HIS A 217 -13.54 5.48 -12.63
CA HIS A 217 -12.21 5.24 -13.22
C HIS A 217 -11.80 6.37 -14.18
N GLY A 218 -12.77 6.98 -14.87
CA GLY A 218 -12.51 8.20 -15.65
C GLY A 218 -11.88 9.30 -14.82
N ARG A 219 -12.36 9.52 -13.58
CA ARG A 219 -11.77 10.53 -12.67
C ARG A 219 -10.32 10.22 -12.30
N PHE A 220 -9.97 8.96 -12.09
CA PHE A 220 -8.58 8.55 -11.87
C PHE A 220 -7.69 8.85 -13.07
N ARG A 221 -8.11 8.43 -14.27
CA ARG A 221 -7.40 8.71 -15.52
C ARG A 221 -7.15 10.21 -15.70
N ASP A 222 -8.20 11.01 -15.54
CA ASP A 222 -8.14 12.44 -15.80
C ASP A 222 -7.21 13.14 -14.80
N LEU A 223 -7.39 12.88 -13.49
CA LEU A 223 -6.56 13.49 -12.44
C LEU A 223 -5.09 13.07 -12.54
N PHE A 224 -4.81 11.80 -12.86
CA PHE A 224 -3.44 11.33 -13.04
C PHE A 224 -2.80 11.99 -14.27
N GLY A 225 -3.53 12.08 -15.38
CA GLY A 225 -3.11 12.78 -16.59
C GLY A 225 -2.78 14.26 -16.33
N GLU A 226 -3.63 14.97 -15.58
CA GLU A 226 -3.38 16.36 -15.18
C GLU A 226 -2.06 16.53 -14.41
N GLU A 227 -1.75 15.65 -13.45
CA GLU A 227 -0.49 15.73 -12.69
C GLU A 227 0.73 15.36 -13.54
N ILE A 228 0.58 14.46 -14.52
CA ILE A 228 1.61 14.17 -15.52
C ILE A 228 1.89 15.39 -16.39
N GLU A 229 0.85 16.08 -16.90
CA GLU A 229 1.03 17.29 -17.70
C GLU A 229 1.78 18.39 -16.93
N LYS A 230 1.42 18.61 -15.66
CA LYS A 230 2.12 19.55 -14.78
C LYS A 230 3.59 19.21 -14.57
N SER A 231 3.96 17.93 -14.69
CA SER A 231 5.32 17.44 -14.43
C SER A 231 6.07 17.06 -15.72
N ARG A 232 5.51 17.33 -16.89
CA ARG A 232 5.99 16.87 -18.20
C ARG A 232 7.42 17.32 -18.50
N GLU A 233 7.78 18.56 -18.17
CA GLU A 233 9.13 19.08 -18.36
C GLU A 233 10.17 18.26 -17.57
N LYS A 234 9.94 18.06 -16.26
CA LYS A 234 10.82 17.27 -15.38
C LYS A 234 10.95 15.82 -15.82
N LEU A 235 9.86 15.22 -16.33
CA LEU A 235 9.87 13.85 -16.84
C LEU A 235 10.70 13.76 -18.13
N ASN A 236 10.53 14.72 -19.05
CA ASN A 236 11.29 14.79 -20.30
C ASN A 236 12.79 14.98 -20.07
N GLU A 237 13.18 15.85 -19.13
CA GLU A 237 14.60 16.05 -18.73
C GLU A 237 15.29 14.74 -18.31
N LYS A 238 14.52 13.79 -17.76
CA LYS A 238 15.00 12.48 -17.32
C LYS A 238 14.72 11.35 -18.32
N ASN A 239 14.17 11.65 -19.50
CA ASN A 239 13.72 10.69 -20.50
C ASN A 239 12.73 9.65 -19.94
N ILE A 240 11.81 10.09 -19.08
CA ILE A 240 10.77 9.24 -18.49
C ILE A 240 9.48 9.42 -19.28
N SER A 241 8.91 8.30 -19.74
CA SER A 241 7.62 8.29 -20.43
C SER A 241 6.47 7.92 -19.51
N TYR A 242 5.29 8.46 -19.82
CA TYR A 242 4.02 8.06 -19.22
C TYR A 242 3.15 7.33 -20.25
N ARG A 243 2.62 6.17 -19.88
CA ARG A 243 1.71 5.38 -20.71
C ARG A 243 0.45 5.04 -19.94
N TYR A 244 -0.68 5.50 -20.47
CA TYR A 244 -2.00 5.12 -19.99
C TYR A 244 -2.54 3.92 -20.78
N PHE A 245 -3.18 2.98 -20.09
CA PHE A 245 -3.78 1.79 -20.67
C PHE A 245 -5.19 1.54 -20.13
N LEU A 246 -5.96 0.71 -20.84
CA LEU A 246 -6.99 -0.07 -20.16
C LEU A 246 -6.32 -1.15 -19.31
N ILE A 247 -6.84 -1.43 -18.12
CA ILE A 247 -6.18 -2.30 -17.14
C ILE A 247 -5.90 -3.72 -17.67
N ASP A 248 -6.79 -4.26 -18.51
CA ASP A 248 -6.60 -5.55 -19.18
C ASP A 248 -5.46 -5.55 -20.20
N ASP A 249 -5.32 -4.48 -20.99
CA ASP A 249 -4.17 -4.31 -21.87
C ASP A 249 -2.88 -4.09 -21.05
N ALA A 250 -2.93 -3.30 -19.98
CA ALA A 250 -1.79 -3.09 -19.09
C ALA A 250 -1.19 -4.42 -18.60
N VAL A 251 -2.05 -5.33 -18.09
CA VAL A 251 -1.64 -6.67 -17.64
C VAL A 251 -1.00 -7.46 -18.79
N ALA A 252 -1.62 -7.46 -19.97
CA ALA A 252 -1.08 -8.18 -21.13
C ALA A 252 0.28 -7.63 -21.57
N GLN A 253 0.48 -6.31 -21.55
CA GLN A 253 1.74 -5.66 -21.88
C GLN A 253 2.81 -5.95 -20.81
N VAL A 254 2.45 -5.92 -19.52
CA VAL A 254 3.39 -6.21 -18.42
C VAL A 254 3.97 -7.61 -18.55
N ILE A 255 3.14 -8.62 -18.83
CA ILE A 255 3.60 -10.00 -19.05
C ILE A 255 4.56 -10.09 -20.26
N LYS A 256 4.33 -9.31 -21.32
CA LYS A 256 5.19 -9.34 -22.53
C LYS A 256 6.43 -8.45 -22.44
N SER A 257 6.46 -7.52 -21.50
CA SER A 257 7.55 -6.56 -21.33
C SER A 257 8.82 -7.19 -20.76
N GLU A 258 9.94 -6.47 -20.87
CA GLU A 258 11.17 -6.81 -20.14
C GLU A 258 11.15 -6.40 -18.67
N GLY A 259 10.06 -5.78 -18.20
CA GLY A 259 9.99 -5.09 -16.91
C GLY A 259 10.69 -3.73 -16.91
N GLY A 260 11.02 -3.20 -15.73
CA GLY A 260 11.77 -1.95 -15.58
C GLY A 260 10.92 -0.68 -15.53
N MET A 261 9.61 -0.79 -15.34
CA MET A 261 8.69 0.33 -15.16
C MET A 261 8.17 0.42 -13.72
N LEU A 262 7.66 1.60 -13.38
CA LEU A 262 6.65 1.77 -12.33
C LEU A 262 5.27 1.50 -12.95
N TRP A 263 4.61 0.44 -12.50
CA TRP A 263 3.21 0.20 -12.78
C TRP A 263 2.37 0.72 -11.61
N ALA A 264 1.80 1.90 -11.82
CA ALA A 264 0.83 2.52 -10.93
C ALA A 264 -0.51 1.77 -11.05
N CYS A 265 -1.10 1.43 -9.92
CA CYS A 265 -2.33 0.66 -9.83
C CYS A 265 -3.30 1.30 -8.82
N MET A 266 -4.60 1.24 -9.14
CA MET A 266 -5.65 1.51 -8.16
C MET A 266 -5.56 0.54 -6.98
N ASN A 267 -6.30 0.79 -5.90
CA ASN A 267 -6.03 0.13 -4.61
C ASN A 267 -6.10 -1.40 -4.71
N TYR A 268 -7.19 -1.92 -5.27
CA TYR A 268 -7.41 -3.36 -5.41
C TYR A 268 -6.44 -4.00 -6.42
N ASP A 269 -6.26 -3.36 -7.58
CA ASP A 269 -5.33 -3.83 -8.61
C ASP A 269 -3.91 -3.92 -8.07
N GLY A 270 -3.47 -2.91 -7.31
CA GLY A 270 -2.12 -2.86 -6.75
C GLY A 270 -1.90 -3.92 -5.67
N ASP A 271 -2.93 -4.27 -4.90
CA ASP A 271 -2.85 -5.36 -3.93
C ASP A 271 -2.59 -6.68 -4.66
N VAL A 272 -3.47 -7.05 -5.60
CA VAL A 272 -3.38 -8.31 -6.36
C VAL A 272 -2.13 -8.38 -7.22
N MET A 273 -1.82 -7.32 -7.97
CA MET A 273 -0.71 -7.32 -8.92
C MET A 273 0.64 -7.30 -8.23
N SER A 274 0.75 -6.73 -7.03
CA SER A 274 1.99 -6.77 -6.26
C SER A 274 2.36 -8.17 -5.80
N ASP A 275 1.39 -8.98 -5.36
CA ASP A 275 1.63 -10.38 -4.99
C ASP A 275 1.94 -11.24 -6.22
N MET A 276 1.26 -10.98 -7.34
CA MET A 276 1.55 -11.63 -8.63
C MET A 276 2.97 -11.33 -9.11
N VAL A 277 3.39 -10.06 -9.08
CA VAL A 277 4.76 -9.65 -9.43
C VAL A 277 5.78 -10.23 -8.45
N ALA A 278 5.51 -10.20 -7.13
CA ALA A 278 6.40 -10.80 -6.14
C ALA A 278 6.65 -12.28 -6.40
N THR A 279 5.58 -13.03 -6.64
CA THR A 279 5.65 -14.45 -6.98
C THR A 279 6.33 -14.67 -8.32
N GLY A 280 6.04 -13.82 -9.31
CA GLY A 280 6.66 -13.90 -10.63
C GLY A 280 8.16 -13.61 -10.64
N PHE A 281 8.70 -12.88 -9.64
CA PHE A 281 10.14 -12.69 -9.44
C PHE A 281 10.77 -13.67 -8.43
N GLY A 282 9.97 -14.50 -7.76
CA GLY A 282 10.46 -15.52 -6.82
C GLY A 282 9.53 -15.71 -5.62
N SER A 283 9.73 -14.93 -4.56
CA SER A 283 9.02 -15.07 -3.29
C SER A 283 8.64 -13.71 -2.72
N LEU A 284 7.58 -13.65 -1.90
CA LEU A 284 7.23 -12.44 -1.13
C LEU A 284 8.35 -12.00 -0.19
N GLY A 285 9.24 -12.90 0.24
CA GLY A 285 10.44 -12.55 1.03
C GLY A 285 11.46 -11.72 0.25
N LEU A 286 11.37 -11.70 -1.08
CA LEU A 286 12.21 -10.92 -1.99
C LEU A 286 11.46 -9.70 -2.54
N MET A 287 10.65 -9.05 -1.72
CA MET A 287 9.89 -7.86 -2.10
C MET A 287 10.07 -6.75 -1.07
N THR A 288 10.67 -5.63 -1.47
CA THR A 288 10.71 -4.43 -0.64
C THR A 288 9.37 -3.70 -0.72
N SER A 289 8.95 -3.04 0.36
CA SER A 289 7.78 -2.16 0.38
C SER A 289 8.18 -0.81 0.97
N VAL A 290 7.81 0.28 0.29
CA VAL A 290 8.01 1.64 0.79
C VAL A 290 6.76 2.47 0.55
N LEU A 291 6.21 3.04 1.61
CA LEU A 291 5.20 4.07 1.52
C LEU A 291 5.87 5.41 1.27
N ILE A 292 5.44 6.12 0.23
CA ILE A 292 5.89 7.49 -0.05
C ILE A 292 4.68 8.42 0.03
N SER A 293 4.77 9.40 0.92
CA SER A 293 3.79 10.47 1.05
C SER A 293 4.00 11.56 -0.01
N PRO A 294 2.94 12.23 -0.49
CA PRO A 294 3.06 13.42 -1.35
C PRO A 294 3.94 14.52 -0.75
N ASP A 295 3.97 14.63 0.59
CA ASP A 295 4.76 15.62 1.32
C ASP A 295 6.23 15.20 1.50
N GLY A 296 6.60 14.01 1.04
CA GLY A 296 7.98 13.50 1.05
C GLY A 296 8.39 12.74 2.31
N TYR A 297 7.42 12.27 3.10
CA TYR A 297 7.66 11.28 4.16
C TYR A 297 7.82 9.88 3.56
N TYR A 298 8.69 9.07 4.15
CA TYR A 298 8.94 7.69 3.74
C TYR A 298 8.71 6.75 4.91
N GLU A 299 8.04 5.63 4.65
CA GLU A 299 7.97 4.51 5.59
C GLU A 299 8.38 3.24 4.86
N PHE A 300 9.38 2.55 5.41
CA PHE A 300 9.91 1.31 4.83
C PHE A 300 9.37 0.12 5.62
N GLU A 301 8.77 -0.86 4.94
CA GLU A 301 8.23 -2.06 5.56
C GLU A 301 8.62 -3.32 4.76
N ALA A 302 8.52 -4.47 5.41
CA ALA A 302 8.50 -5.74 4.68
C ALA A 302 7.15 -5.90 3.97
N ALA A 303 7.14 -6.45 2.75
CA ALA A 303 5.89 -6.70 2.02
C ALA A 303 5.06 -7.86 2.63
N HIS A 304 5.69 -8.73 3.42
CA HIS A 304 5.07 -9.93 4.00
C HIS A 304 4.44 -9.66 5.37
N GLY A 305 3.62 -10.61 5.85
CA GLY A 305 3.03 -10.59 7.19
C GLY A 305 3.99 -11.01 8.31
N THR A 306 3.45 -11.28 9.49
CA THR A 306 4.19 -11.59 10.73
C THR A 306 4.79 -13.00 10.78
N VAL A 307 4.48 -13.84 9.78
CA VAL A 307 4.96 -15.23 9.62
C VAL A 307 4.57 -16.14 10.81
N VAL A 308 3.31 -16.04 11.26
CA VAL A 308 2.73 -16.79 12.41
C VAL A 308 3.11 -18.26 12.48
N ARG A 309 3.12 -18.98 11.34
CA ARG A 309 3.43 -20.42 11.34
C ARG A 309 4.87 -20.68 11.83
N HIS A 310 5.82 -19.85 11.42
CA HIS A 310 7.22 -20.00 11.83
C HIS A 310 7.40 -19.57 13.28
N TYR A 311 6.67 -18.54 13.72
CA TYR A 311 6.64 -18.15 15.13
C TYR A 311 6.16 -19.29 16.04
N ARG A 312 5.11 -20.01 15.64
CA ARG A 312 4.59 -21.16 16.39
C ARG A 312 5.59 -22.31 16.47
N GLU A 313 6.41 -22.54 15.45
CA GLU A 313 7.50 -23.52 15.52
C GLU A 313 8.65 -23.00 16.40
N TYR A 314 9.04 -21.73 16.28
CA TYR A 314 10.07 -21.12 17.13
C TYR A 314 9.74 -21.24 18.62
N LEU A 315 8.47 -21.08 19.01
CA LEU A 315 8.02 -21.23 20.40
C LEU A 315 8.17 -22.65 20.96
N LYS A 316 8.38 -23.67 20.11
CA LYS A 316 8.59 -25.06 20.54
C LYS A 316 10.08 -25.39 20.82
N GLY A 317 11.00 -24.48 20.49
CA GLY A 317 12.45 -24.73 20.51
C GLY A 317 12.95 -25.42 19.25
#